data_AF-A0A5N7ZM64-F1
#
_entry.id   AF-A0A5N7ZM64-F1
#
_cell.length_a   1.000
_cell.length_b   1.000
_cell.length_c   1.000
_cell.angle_alpha   90.00
_cell.angle_beta   90.00
_cell.angle_gamma   90.00
#
_symmetry.space_group_name_H-M   'P 1'
#
loop_
_entity.id
_entity.type
_entity.pdbx_description
1 polymer ?
#
loop_
_entity_poly.entity_id
_entity_poly.type
_entity_poly.pdbx_seq_one_letter_code
_entity_poly.pdbx_strand_id
1 'polypeptide(L)'
;MHTKLLSAALLLVSAGTAWGAPSEEYLIKANQLFQQNCAVCHGADRGGYIAPGLTSDRLVQSEAALRGTIMTGIPDTLMPPFVGRLSDEEIRSIAHLIKTQGASDPKWGLEQIRSSVEVLVDESTLPNKPTYAIDTVYDLMVVMARGRYGRGDEGNNARTVFLDGKTNKIVGEIATPVAPHIMDFSPVAERWAWLKSDDGTVYKIDLYTLQIVRKAKVGLTGPGIALSNDGKWLAISSFVPKSVAILKADTLEPVKYMDLEGEDPDGKFVKSAGGPVIGSRINNKFALTLRQAGQIWIIDPDKPDMPVTKLTKVGRMLHDTFLTPDGRYSMVASYDDNKIVAIDFKDDKRVNAIAPGFIETPMSSWMHADAATYAEYIERL
;
A
#
# COMPACT_ATOMS: atom_id res chain seq x y z
N MET A 1 18.71 49.72 -73.39
CA MET A 1 19.22 49.98 -72.02
C MET A 1 18.02 50.11 -71.10
N HIS A 2 17.62 49.01 -70.44
CA HIS A 2 17.69 48.82 -68.97
C HIS A 2 16.97 49.95 -68.20
N THR A 3 15.82 49.71 -67.59
CA THR A 3 15.77 49.07 -66.27
C THR A 3 14.33 48.65 -65.93
N LYS A 4 14.13 47.38 -65.52
CA LYS A 4 12.90 46.91 -64.87
C LYS A 4 13.13 46.93 -63.36
N LEU A 5 12.38 47.75 -62.63
CA LEU A 5 12.30 47.74 -61.18
C LEU A 5 11.45 46.56 -60.72
N LEU A 6 12.09 45.55 -60.11
CA LEU A 6 11.42 44.50 -59.35
C LEU A 6 11.15 45.02 -57.93
N SER A 7 9.87 45.16 -57.58
CA SER A 7 9.43 45.37 -56.19
C SER A 7 9.40 44.01 -55.49
N ALA A 8 10.27 43.83 -54.50
CA ALA A 8 10.26 42.67 -53.63
C ALA A 8 9.21 42.86 -52.52
N ALA A 9 8.12 42.11 -52.59
CA ALA A 9 7.17 42.00 -51.49
C ALA A 9 7.77 41.08 -50.41
N LEU A 10 8.18 41.65 -49.28
CA LEU A 10 8.54 40.89 -48.08
C LEU A 10 7.25 40.33 -47.46
N LEU A 11 6.99 39.05 -47.70
CA LEU A 11 6.03 38.27 -46.93
C LEU A 11 6.63 37.98 -45.56
N LEU A 12 6.20 38.74 -44.54
CA LEU A 12 6.38 38.40 -43.14
C LEU A 12 5.57 37.14 -42.84
N VAL A 13 6.22 35.98 -42.90
CA VAL A 13 5.68 34.74 -42.34
C VAL A 13 5.74 34.88 -40.82
N SER A 14 4.61 35.27 -40.22
CA SER A 14 4.40 35.10 -38.79
C SER A 14 4.45 33.60 -38.50
N ALA A 15 5.55 33.12 -37.93
CA ALA A 15 5.64 31.80 -37.34
C ALA A 15 4.64 31.74 -36.19
N GLY A 16 3.41 31.31 -36.49
CA GLY A 16 2.47 30.89 -35.47
C GLY A 16 3.14 29.76 -34.72
N THR A 17 3.44 29.97 -33.44
CA THR A 17 3.78 28.89 -32.52
C THR A 17 2.57 27.98 -32.44
N ALA A 18 2.53 26.98 -33.33
CA ALA A 18 1.67 25.84 -33.13
C ALA A 18 2.01 25.31 -31.74
N TRP A 19 1.06 25.38 -30.81
CA TRP A 19 1.13 24.60 -29.57
C TRP A 19 1.12 23.14 -29.97
N GLY A 20 2.32 22.62 -30.27
CA GLY A 20 2.54 21.20 -30.46
C GLY A 20 2.18 20.48 -29.17
N ALA A 21 1.67 19.26 -29.31
CA ALA A 21 1.51 18.37 -28.17
C ALA A 21 2.83 18.33 -27.36
N PRO A 22 2.76 18.30 -26.01
CA PRO A 22 3.97 18.26 -25.19
C PRO A 22 4.86 17.08 -25.59
N SER A 23 6.17 17.27 -25.44
CA SER A 23 7.14 16.22 -25.74
C SER A 23 6.96 15.01 -24.81
N GLU A 24 7.41 13.84 -25.26
CA GLU A 24 7.44 12.63 -24.42
C GLU A 24 8.26 12.86 -23.13
N GLU A 25 9.37 13.59 -23.25
CA GLU A 25 10.21 13.97 -22.10
C GLU A 25 9.44 14.79 -21.06
N TYR A 26 8.57 15.71 -21.50
CA TYR A 26 7.71 16.50 -20.60
C TYR A 26 6.77 15.59 -19.80
N LEU A 27 6.15 14.60 -20.45
CA LEU A 27 5.26 13.65 -19.78
C LEU A 27 6.01 12.70 -18.84
N ILE A 28 7.23 12.28 -19.20
CA ILE A 28 8.08 11.47 -18.31
C ILE A 28 8.42 12.24 -17.03
N LYS A 29 8.86 13.49 -17.16
CA LYS A 29 9.18 14.35 -16.01
C LYS A 29 7.94 14.63 -15.14
N ALA A 30 6.81 14.93 -15.77
CA ALA A 30 5.53 15.10 -15.06
C ALA A 30 5.14 13.83 -14.29
N ASN A 31 5.31 12.65 -14.88
CA ASN A 31 5.04 11.40 -14.22
C ASN A 31 6.00 11.15 -13.05
N GLN A 32 7.29 11.45 -13.17
CA GLN A 32 8.23 11.35 -12.05
C GLN A 32 7.80 12.24 -10.88
N LEU A 33 7.41 13.49 -11.16
CA LEU A 33 6.89 14.40 -10.14
C LEU A 33 5.61 13.88 -9.49
N PHE A 34 4.69 13.30 -10.29
CA PHE A 34 3.49 12.64 -9.79
C PHE A 34 3.83 11.47 -8.86
N GLN A 35 4.75 10.58 -9.26
CA GLN A 35 5.18 9.45 -8.44
C GLN A 35 5.86 9.92 -7.14
N GLN A 36 6.54 11.06 -7.18
CA GLN A 36 7.22 11.65 -6.03
C GLN A 36 6.27 12.36 -5.05
N ASN A 37 5.18 12.97 -5.53
CA ASN A 37 4.39 13.89 -4.70
C ASN A 37 2.94 13.46 -4.50
N CYS A 38 2.38 12.64 -5.41
CA CYS A 38 0.95 12.38 -5.49
C CYS A 38 0.61 10.90 -5.31
N ALA A 39 1.45 10.00 -5.83
CA ALA A 39 1.17 8.56 -5.88
C ALA A 39 0.98 7.91 -4.50
N VAL A 40 1.59 8.45 -3.45
CA VAL A 40 1.46 7.96 -2.06
C VAL A 40 -0.01 7.98 -1.57
N CYS A 41 -0.81 8.93 -2.06
CA CYS A 41 -2.23 9.02 -1.73
C CYS A 41 -3.14 8.58 -2.89
N HIS A 42 -2.76 8.89 -4.13
CA HIS A 42 -3.60 8.71 -5.32
C HIS A 42 -3.29 7.44 -6.13
N GLY A 43 -2.36 6.59 -5.67
CA GLY A 43 -1.94 5.38 -6.37
C GLY A 43 -0.88 5.66 -7.44
N ALA A 44 0.08 4.75 -7.59
CA ALA A 44 1.11 4.83 -8.64
C ALA A 44 0.53 4.67 -10.06
N ASP A 45 -0.63 4.03 -10.16
CA ASP A 45 -1.44 3.87 -11.37
C ASP A 45 -2.45 5.01 -11.61
N ARG A 46 -2.52 6.00 -10.69
CA ARG A 46 -3.57 7.02 -10.57
C ARG A 46 -4.96 6.46 -10.24
N GLY A 47 -5.08 5.19 -9.88
CA GLY A 47 -6.37 4.53 -9.61
C GLY A 47 -7.04 4.95 -8.30
N GLY A 48 -6.30 5.63 -7.41
CA GLY A 48 -6.76 6.04 -6.10
C GLY A 48 -6.57 4.95 -5.05
N TYR A 49 -6.42 5.40 -3.81
CA TYR A 49 -6.34 4.53 -2.64
C TYR A 49 -6.85 5.31 -1.42
N ILE A 50 -5.98 6.12 -0.83
CA ILE A 50 -6.30 6.99 0.31
C ILE A 50 -7.09 8.19 -0.19
N ALA A 51 -6.64 8.73 -1.31
CA ALA A 51 -7.30 9.78 -2.04
C ALA A 51 -7.93 9.22 -3.34
N PRO A 52 -8.91 9.92 -3.92
CA PRO A 52 -9.59 9.48 -5.13
C PRO A 52 -8.64 9.25 -6.30
N GLY A 53 -9.04 8.37 -7.24
CA GLY A 53 -8.32 8.18 -8.49
C GLY A 53 -8.28 9.47 -9.33
N LEU A 54 -7.13 9.71 -9.95
CA LEU A 54 -6.80 10.88 -10.76
C LEU A 54 -6.63 10.49 -12.22
N THR A 55 -7.67 9.91 -12.80
CA THR A 55 -7.68 9.49 -14.21
C THR A 55 -8.59 10.41 -15.02
N SER A 56 -8.22 10.63 -16.29
CA SER A 56 -8.93 11.57 -17.16
C SER A 56 -10.41 11.20 -17.42
N ASP A 57 -10.76 9.91 -17.32
CA ASP A 57 -12.12 9.38 -17.44
C ASP A 57 -13.00 9.69 -16.22
N ARG A 58 -12.40 9.98 -15.05
CA ARG A 58 -13.11 10.33 -13.82
C ARG A 58 -13.18 11.83 -13.59
N LEU A 59 -12.23 12.60 -14.11
CA LEU A 59 -12.06 14.01 -13.81
C LEU A 59 -12.73 14.93 -14.83
N VAL A 60 -13.81 15.59 -14.39
CA VAL A 60 -14.57 16.57 -15.18
C VAL A 60 -13.95 17.97 -15.16
N GLN A 61 -13.01 18.23 -14.25
CA GLN A 61 -12.37 19.53 -14.05
C GLN A 61 -11.49 19.93 -15.24
N SER A 62 -11.33 21.23 -15.47
CA SER A 62 -10.37 21.78 -16.42
C SER A 62 -8.93 21.67 -15.87
N GLU A 63 -7.94 21.70 -16.75
CA GLU A 63 -6.52 21.71 -16.33
C GLU A 63 -6.20 22.88 -15.39
N ALA A 64 -6.79 24.06 -15.64
CA ALA A 64 -6.66 25.23 -14.78
C ALA A 64 -7.24 24.98 -13.36
N ALA A 65 -8.39 24.32 -13.27
CA ALA A 65 -8.97 23.95 -11.98
C ALA A 65 -8.11 22.91 -11.24
N LEU A 66 -7.58 21.91 -11.96
CA LEU A 66 -6.65 20.92 -11.39
C LEU A 66 -5.39 21.60 -10.83
N ARG A 67 -4.79 22.53 -11.60
CA ARG A 67 -3.65 23.33 -11.13
C ARG A 67 -4.00 24.12 -9.87
N GLY A 68 -5.16 24.78 -9.83
CA GLY A 68 -5.64 25.48 -8.64
C GLY A 68 -5.69 24.57 -7.40
N THR A 69 -6.31 23.38 -7.54
CA THR A 69 -6.37 22.38 -6.46
C THR A 69 -4.99 21.90 -6.02
N ILE A 70 -4.06 21.63 -6.93
CA ILE A 70 -2.69 21.21 -6.58
C ILE A 70 -1.96 22.33 -5.81
N MET A 71 -2.13 23.58 -6.23
CA MET A 71 -1.49 24.73 -5.57
C MET A 71 -1.99 24.90 -4.14
N THR A 72 -3.30 24.90 -3.92
CA THR A 72 -3.92 25.27 -2.64
C THR A 72 -4.20 24.08 -1.72
N GLY A 73 -4.15 22.86 -2.25
CA GLY A 73 -4.71 21.70 -1.56
C GLY A 73 -6.24 21.83 -1.41
N ILE A 74 -6.81 20.96 -0.58
CA ILE A 74 -8.24 21.02 -0.23
C ILE A 74 -8.34 21.15 1.31
N PRO A 75 -8.87 22.28 1.83
CA PRO A 75 -9.08 22.48 3.26
C PRO A 75 -9.86 21.33 3.91
N ASP A 76 -9.56 21.03 5.17
CA ASP A 76 -10.19 19.97 5.96
C ASP A 76 -10.08 18.55 5.36
N THR A 77 -9.12 18.35 4.45
CA THR A 77 -8.76 17.03 3.92
C THR A 77 -7.26 16.77 4.07
N LEU A 78 -6.84 15.54 3.75
CA LEU A 78 -5.43 15.19 3.68
C LEU A 78 -4.70 15.75 2.45
N MET A 79 -5.37 16.40 1.50
CA MET A 79 -4.75 16.92 0.28
C MET A 79 -4.01 18.25 0.57
N PRO A 80 -2.67 18.26 0.62
CA PRO A 80 -1.92 19.43 1.04
C PRO A 80 -1.72 20.42 -0.12
N PRO A 81 -1.42 21.70 0.18
CA PRO A 81 -0.96 22.65 -0.82
C PRO A 81 0.45 22.32 -1.28
N PHE A 82 0.71 22.46 -2.58
CA PHE A 82 2.05 22.30 -3.17
C PHE A 82 2.67 23.63 -3.61
N VAL A 83 1.96 24.76 -3.50
CA VAL A 83 2.57 26.09 -3.72
C VAL A 83 3.76 26.29 -2.77
N GLY A 84 4.88 26.74 -3.32
CA GLY A 84 6.14 26.92 -2.58
C GLY A 84 6.95 25.64 -2.36
N ARG A 85 6.37 24.45 -2.60
CA ARG A 85 7.08 23.16 -2.61
C ARG A 85 7.42 22.71 -4.03
N LEU A 86 6.51 22.92 -4.98
CA LEU A 86 6.72 22.72 -6.40
C LEU A 86 6.65 24.07 -7.13
N SER A 87 7.46 24.21 -8.16
CA SER A 87 7.41 25.36 -9.07
C SER A 87 6.12 25.36 -9.88
N ASP A 88 5.76 26.53 -10.42
CA ASP A 88 4.54 26.65 -11.23
C ASP A 88 4.56 25.76 -12.48
N GLU A 89 5.72 25.59 -13.09
CA GLU A 89 5.90 24.70 -14.25
C GLU A 89 5.69 23.24 -13.88
N GLU A 90 6.23 22.79 -12.74
CA GLU A 90 6.03 21.43 -12.24
C GLU A 90 4.54 21.16 -11.97
N ILE A 91 3.85 22.09 -11.31
CA ILE A 91 2.42 21.97 -11.04
C ILE A 91 1.61 21.91 -12.34
N ARG A 92 1.93 22.77 -13.33
CA ARG A 92 1.31 22.71 -14.66
C ARG A 92 1.53 21.36 -15.33
N SER A 93 2.74 20.82 -15.25
CA SER A 93 3.07 19.51 -15.83
C SER A 93 2.28 18.37 -15.21
N ILE A 94 2.10 18.37 -13.89
CA ILE A 94 1.28 17.37 -13.18
C ILE A 94 -0.20 17.50 -13.56
N ALA A 95 -0.73 18.72 -13.57
CA ALA A 95 -2.13 18.97 -13.97
C ALA A 95 -2.39 18.50 -15.42
N HIS A 96 -1.46 18.80 -16.32
CA HIS A 96 -1.50 18.36 -17.71
C HIS A 96 -1.45 16.84 -17.84
N LEU A 97 -0.54 16.18 -17.12
CA LEU A 97 -0.45 14.72 -17.07
C LEU A 97 -1.78 14.10 -16.62
N ILE A 98 -2.34 14.56 -15.51
CA ILE A 98 -3.60 14.07 -14.95
C ILE A 98 -4.76 14.26 -15.95
N LYS A 99 -4.78 15.38 -16.67
CA LYS A 99 -5.87 15.67 -17.61
C LYS A 99 -5.78 14.85 -18.90
N THR A 100 -4.57 14.57 -19.36
CA THR A 100 -4.35 13.95 -20.68
C THR A 100 -4.11 12.45 -20.63
N GLN A 101 -3.61 11.90 -19.51
CA GLN A 101 -3.29 10.49 -19.39
C GLN A 101 -4.39 9.72 -18.65
N GLY A 102 -4.76 8.56 -19.19
CA GLY A 102 -5.67 7.61 -18.51
C GLY A 102 -4.99 6.88 -17.34
N ALA A 103 -5.64 5.86 -16.82
CA ALA A 103 -5.02 4.94 -15.86
C ALA A 103 -3.74 4.32 -16.45
N SER A 104 -2.69 4.20 -15.63
CA SER A 104 -1.50 3.42 -15.99
C SER A 104 -1.57 2.01 -15.40
N ASP A 105 -0.77 1.07 -15.92
CA ASP A 105 -0.63 -0.29 -15.33
C ASP A 105 0.87 -0.57 -15.12
N PRO A 106 1.52 0.16 -14.19
CA PRO A 106 2.95 0.03 -13.98
C PRO A 106 3.29 -1.37 -13.44
N LYS A 107 4.38 -1.94 -13.96
CA LYS A 107 4.81 -3.31 -13.64
C LYS A 107 5.91 -3.30 -12.58
N TRP A 108 5.80 -4.23 -11.64
CA TRP A 108 6.81 -4.49 -10.62
C TRP A 108 6.75 -5.98 -10.24
N GLY A 109 7.52 -6.79 -10.96
CA GLY A 109 7.51 -8.25 -10.84
C GLY A 109 8.66 -8.78 -10.00
N LEU A 110 8.76 -10.12 -9.96
CA LEU A 110 9.73 -10.85 -9.14
C LEU A 110 11.19 -10.36 -9.29
N GLU A 111 11.60 -10.05 -10.52
CA GLU A 111 12.98 -9.61 -10.80
C GLU A 111 13.25 -8.19 -10.29
N GLN A 112 12.29 -7.26 -10.44
CA GLN A 112 12.42 -5.92 -9.85
C GLN A 112 12.43 -5.97 -8.32
N ILE A 113 11.65 -6.89 -7.73
CA ILE A 113 11.68 -7.10 -6.27
C ILE A 113 13.07 -7.59 -5.86
N ARG A 114 13.59 -8.63 -6.52
CA ARG A 114 14.88 -9.22 -6.22
C ARG A 114 16.03 -8.20 -6.34
N SER A 115 16.03 -7.39 -7.40
CA SER A 115 17.08 -6.39 -7.62
C SER A 115 16.99 -5.19 -6.67
N SER A 116 15.86 -4.99 -6.00
CA SER A 116 15.67 -3.91 -5.02
C SER A 116 16.06 -4.28 -3.58
N VAL A 117 16.46 -5.53 -3.34
CA VAL A 117 16.88 -5.98 -2.01
C VAL A 117 18.21 -5.33 -1.64
N GLU A 118 18.22 -4.59 -0.54
CA GLU A 118 19.41 -3.91 -0.02
C GLU A 118 19.65 -4.30 1.44
N VAL A 119 20.91 -4.65 1.75
CA VAL A 119 21.40 -4.82 3.13
C VAL A 119 22.02 -3.50 3.56
N LEU A 120 21.43 -2.87 4.57
CA LEU A 120 21.83 -1.54 5.05
C LEU A 120 22.77 -1.63 6.25
N VAL A 121 22.65 -2.69 7.06
CA VAL A 121 23.45 -2.92 8.26
C VAL A 121 23.87 -4.38 8.32
N ASP A 122 25.13 -4.62 8.69
CA ASP A 122 25.61 -5.96 9.02
C ASP A 122 25.01 -6.42 10.35
N GLU A 123 24.04 -7.34 10.27
CA GLU A 123 23.29 -7.82 11.44
C GLU A 123 24.18 -8.49 12.50
N SER A 124 25.37 -8.98 12.13
CA SER A 124 26.32 -9.60 13.07
C SER A 124 27.02 -8.60 14.00
N THR A 125 27.00 -7.31 13.63
CA THR A 125 27.63 -6.22 14.39
C THR A 125 26.70 -5.58 15.42
N LEU A 126 25.41 -5.90 15.34
CA LEU A 126 24.38 -5.28 16.16
C LEU A 126 24.38 -5.82 17.60
N PRO A 127 24.02 -4.99 18.58
CA PRO A 127 23.98 -5.39 19.99
C PRO A 127 22.95 -6.49 20.25
N ASN A 128 23.17 -7.27 21.31
CA ASN A 128 22.32 -8.38 21.72
C ASN A 128 21.21 -7.99 22.71
N LYS A 129 21.01 -6.69 22.96
CA LYS A 129 19.98 -6.13 23.84
C LYS A 129 19.59 -4.72 23.40
N PRO A 130 18.42 -4.20 23.83
CA PRO A 130 18.02 -2.83 23.54
C PRO A 130 19.06 -1.78 23.94
N THR A 131 19.21 -0.77 23.09
CA THR A 131 20.13 0.38 23.28
C THR A 131 19.44 1.61 23.86
N TYR A 132 18.15 1.49 24.14
CA TYR A 132 17.29 2.50 24.76
C TYR A 132 16.65 1.92 26.04
N ALA A 133 16.12 2.79 26.88
CA ALA A 133 15.50 2.39 28.14
C ALA A 133 14.14 1.74 27.90
N ILE A 134 14.06 0.43 28.14
CA ILE A 134 12.81 -0.34 28.15
C ILE A 134 13.00 -1.60 29.02
N ASP A 135 11.94 -2.05 29.68
CA ASP A 135 11.97 -3.30 30.47
C ASP A 135 11.98 -4.53 29.54
N THR A 136 11.10 -4.54 28.54
CA THR A 136 11.04 -5.56 27.50
C THR A 136 10.56 -4.96 26.18
N VAL A 137 11.09 -5.43 25.06
CA VAL A 137 10.65 -5.00 23.72
C VAL A 137 9.17 -5.31 23.44
N TYR A 138 8.56 -6.23 24.19
CA TYR A 138 7.12 -6.49 24.11
C TYR A 138 6.26 -5.33 24.64
N ASP A 139 6.82 -4.40 25.41
CA ASP A 139 6.12 -3.18 25.84
C ASP A 139 6.14 -2.09 24.76
N LEU A 140 6.80 -2.30 23.61
CA LEU A 140 6.84 -1.31 22.54
C LEU A 140 5.44 -1.11 21.94
N MET A 141 5.01 0.15 21.93
CA MET A 141 3.93 0.64 21.09
C MET A 141 4.53 1.45 19.95
N VAL A 142 3.96 1.32 18.76
CA VAL A 142 4.53 1.95 17.56
C VAL A 142 3.47 2.77 16.86
N VAL A 143 3.81 4.02 16.57
CA VAL A 143 2.95 4.98 15.87
C VAL A 143 3.53 5.27 14.49
N MET A 144 2.73 5.02 13.46
CA MET A 144 3.07 5.32 12.07
C MET A 144 2.70 6.77 11.75
N ALA A 145 3.65 7.69 11.92
CA ALA A 145 3.45 9.09 11.59
C ALA A 145 3.65 9.29 10.09
N ARG A 146 2.55 9.53 9.36
CA ARG A 146 2.57 9.70 7.89
C ARG A 146 3.23 11.01 7.43
N GLY A 147 3.18 12.05 8.25
CA GLY A 147 3.49 13.42 7.84
C GLY A 147 2.45 14.00 6.86
N ARG A 148 2.45 15.31 6.67
CA ARG A 148 1.45 16.01 5.82
C ARG A 148 1.60 15.74 4.31
N TYR A 149 2.80 15.40 3.83
CA TYR A 149 3.06 15.05 2.42
C TYR A 149 3.27 13.55 2.20
N GLY A 150 3.15 12.73 3.24
CA GLY A 150 3.43 11.30 3.14
C GLY A 150 4.89 10.95 2.85
N ARG A 151 5.85 11.83 3.21
CA ARG A 151 7.28 11.76 2.84
C ARG A 151 8.17 12.09 4.03
N GLY A 152 9.35 11.48 4.10
CA GLY A 152 10.41 11.87 5.03
C GLY A 152 11.34 12.88 4.37
N ASP A 153 11.17 14.18 4.65
CA ASP A 153 12.10 15.24 4.28
C ASP A 153 12.25 16.26 5.41
N GLU A 154 13.26 17.13 5.32
CA GLU A 154 13.73 18.02 6.40
C GLU A 154 12.67 18.93 7.05
N GLY A 155 11.42 18.99 6.54
CA GLY A 155 10.33 19.78 7.10
C GLY A 155 9.04 19.04 7.47
N ASN A 156 8.81 17.80 7.02
CA ASN A 156 7.52 17.13 7.21
C ASN A 156 7.60 15.61 7.36
N ASN A 157 8.40 15.16 8.31
CA ASN A 157 8.88 13.78 8.43
C ASN A 157 7.79 12.72 8.64
N ALA A 158 7.53 11.93 7.59
CA ALA A 158 7.10 10.56 7.74
C ALA A 158 8.11 9.78 8.60
N ARG A 159 7.62 9.14 9.66
CA ARG A 159 8.46 8.39 10.61
C ARG A 159 7.66 7.37 11.39
N THR A 160 8.38 6.42 11.94
CA THR A 160 7.87 5.47 12.91
C THR A 160 8.32 5.91 14.29
N VAL A 161 7.38 6.15 15.20
CA VAL A 161 7.66 6.57 16.59
C VAL A 161 7.44 5.38 17.51
N PHE A 162 8.44 5.06 18.32
CA PHE A 162 8.41 3.97 19.29
C PHE A 162 8.22 4.55 20.69
N LEU A 163 7.23 4.01 21.40
CA LEU A 163 6.91 4.38 22.77
C LEU A 163 6.98 3.14 23.65
N ASP A 164 7.37 3.33 24.90
CA ASP A 164 7.10 2.37 25.96
C ASP A 164 5.62 2.48 26.35
N GLY A 165 4.85 1.42 26.09
CA GLY A 165 3.41 1.35 26.34
C GLY A 165 3.03 1.36 27.82
N LYS A 166 3.95 1.07 28.75
CA LYS A 166 3.70 1.19 30.19
C LYS A 166 3.81 2.63 30.66
N THR A 167 4.77 3.39 30.11
CA THR A 167 5.08 4.75 30.58
C THR A 167 4.61 5.86 29.63
N ASN A 168 4.16 5.49 28.43
CA ASN A 168 3.83 6.39 27.32
C ASN A 168 4.98 7.32 26.90
N LYS A 169 6.23 6.95 27.21
CA LYS A 169 7.41 7.74 26.83
C LYS A 169 7.92 7.30 25.47
N ILE A 170 8.28 8.26 24.62
CA ILE A 170 8.99 7.99 23.37
C ILE A 170 10.38 7.44 23.73
N VAL A 171 10.71 6.27 23.18
CA VAL A 171 12.00 5.60 23.36
C VAL A 171 12.88 5.69 22.11
N GLY A 172 12.29 6.00 20.95
CA GLY A 172 13.03 6.32 19.74
C GLY A 172 12.14 6.55 18.53
N GLU A 173 12.77 6.94 17.42
CA GLU A 173 12.09 7.19 16.15
C GLU A 173 12.94 6.68 14.98
N ILE A 174 12.28 6.17 13.94
CA ILE A 174 12.91 5.81 12.65
C ILE A 174 12.30 6.73 11.59
N ALA A 175 13.12 7.57 10.97
CA ALA A 175 12.69 8.32 9.79
C ALA A 175 12.47 7.35 8.62
N THR A 176 11.34 7.48 7.92
CA THR A 176 11.03 6.67 6.74
C THR A 176 10.95 7.56 5.50
N PRO A 177 11.55 7.18 4.36
CA PRO A 177 11.49 8.01 3.14
C PRO A 177 10.06 8.33 2.68
N VAL A 178 9.12 7.41 2.90
CA VAL A 178 7.69 7.54 2.60
C VAL A 178 6.87 7.14 3.83
N ALA A 179 5.64 7.63 3.92
CA ALA A 179 4.66 7.31 4.96
C ALA A 179 4.68 5.81 5.33
N PRO A 180 5.00 5.48 6.59
CA PRO A 180 4.84 4.12 7.08
C PRO A 180 3.35 3.78 7.21
N HIS A 181 2.97 2.52 7.00
CA HIS A 181 1.57 2.11 7.07
C HIS A 181 1.32 1.01 8.11
N ILE A 182 1.93 -0.17 7.93
CA ILE A 182 1.72 -1.33 8.82
C ILE A 182 3.08 -1.88 9.24
N MET A 183 3.22 -2.18 10.52
CA MET A 183 4.32 -2.96 11.07
C MET A 183 3.78 -4.29 11.60
N ASP A 184 4.45 -5.39 11.27
CA ASP A 184 4.22 -6.70 11.84
C ASP A 184 5.45 -7.16 12.62
N PHE A 185 5.23 -7.83 13.74
CA PHE A 185 6.27 -8.23 14.69
C PHE A 185 6.54 -9.72 14.57
N SER A 186 7.79 -10.13 14.81
CA SER A 186 8.10 -11.55 14.82
C SER A 186 7.36 -12.29 15.95
N PRO A 187 6.66 -13.40 15.65
CA PRO A 187 6.05 -14.23 16.67
C PRO A 187 7.06 -15.12 17.40
N VAL A 188 8.28 -15.28 16.86
CA VAL A 188 9.29 -16.23 17.34
C VAL A 188 10.58 -15.58 17.83
N ALA A 189 10.78 -14.27 17.56
CA ALA A 189 11.98 -13.56 17.94
C ALA A 189 11.67 -12.12 18.39
N GLU A 190 11.90 -11.80 19.65
CA GLU A 190 11.57 -10.49 20.24
C GLU A 190 12.23 -9.29 19.52
N ARG A 191 13.33 -9.53 18.80
CA ARG A 191 14.19 -8.51 18.20
C ARG A 191 13.69 -7.93 16.87
N TRP A 192 12.84 -8.64 16.12
CA TRP A 192 12.61 -8.30 14.71
C TRP A 192 11.18 -7.85 14.43
N ALA A 193 11.07 -6.82 13.59
CA ALA A 193 9.82 -6.37 12.99
C ALA A 193 9.99 -6.05 11.51
N TRP A 194 8.87 -6.06 10.78
CA TRP A 194 8.83 -5.66 9.38
C TRP A 194 7.79 -4.57 9.18
N LEU A 195 8.20 -3.50 8.53
CA LEU A 195 7.36 -2.34 8.24
C LEU A 195 7.15 -2.25 6.74
N LYS A 196 5.92 -1.95 6.32
CA LYS A 196 5.61 -1.57 4.95
C LYS A 196 5.19 -0.11 4.88
N SER A 197 5.78 0.63 3.95
CA SER A 197 5.39 2.01 3.61
C SER A 197 4.40 2.04 2.44
N ASP A 198 3.70 3.17 2.32
CA ASP A 198 2.66 3.38 1.30
C ASP A 198 3.13 3.26 -0.14
N ASP A 199 4.41 3.47 -0.39
CA ASP A 199 5.00 3.27 -1.71
C ASP A 199 5.32 1.78 -2.00
N GLY A 200 4.98 0.85 -1.11
CA GLY A 200 5.25 -0.57 -1.29
C GLY A 200 6.67 -1.01 -0.93
N THR A 201 7.47 -0.15 -0.30
CA THR A 201 8.76 -0.56 0.27
C THR A 201 8.55 -1.29 1.58
N VAL A 202 9.28 -2.39 1.77
CA VAL A 202 9.33 -3.19 2.99
C VAL A 202 10.67 -3.00 3.65
N TYR A 203 10.66 -2.85 4.97
CA TYR A 203 11.81 -2.61 5.82
C TYR A 203 11.87 -3.69 6.88
N LYS A 204 13.03 -4.36 7.03
CA LYS A 204 13.33 -5.18 8.21
C LYS A 204 13.95 -4.27 9.26
N ILE A 205 13.41 -4.28 10.48
CA ILE A 205 13.78 -3.39 11.57
C ILE A 205 14.35 -4.21 12.73
N ASP A 206 15.52 -3.79 13.21
CA ASP A 206 16.07 -4.25 14.48
C ASP A 206 15.44 -3.44 15.63
N LEU A 207 14.63 -4.08 16.45
CA LEU A 207 13.97 -3.45 17.58
C LEU A 207 14.95 -3.13 18.70
N TYR A 208 16.17 -3.68 18.74
CA TYR A 208 17.15 -3.35 19.79
C TYR A 208 17.85 -2.02 19.55
N THR A 209 18.08 -1.66 18.29
CA THR A 209 18.72 -0.41 17.90
C THR A 209 17.75 0.61 17.32
N LEU A 210 16.52 0.19 17.00
CA LEU A 210 15.54 0.96 16.23
C LEU A 210 16.17 1.43 14.91
N GLN A 211 16.73 0.48 14.15
CA GLN A 211 17.34 0.73 12.85
C GLN A 211 16.72 -0.14 11.76
N ILE A 212 16.64 0.41 10.56
CA ILE A 212 16.34 -0.36 9.36
C ILE A 212 17.61 -1.11 8.95
N VAL A 213 17.56 -2.44 8.96
CA VAL A 213 18.72 -3.29 8.62
C VAL A 213 18.69 -3.76 7.17
N ARG A 214 17.50 -3.90 6.58
CA ARG A 214 17.30 -4.28 5.18
C ARG A 214 16.07 -3.60 4.61
N LYS A 215 16.03 -3.47 3.29
CA LYS A 215 14.82 -3.03 2.57
C LYS A 215 14.66 -3.76 1.24
N ALA A 216 13.42 -3.80 0.76
CA ALA A 216 13.07 -4.26 -0.59
C ALA A 216 11.82 -3.53 -1.08
N LYS A 217 11.77 -3.19 -2.36
CA LYS A 217 10.57 -2.64 -3.01
C LYS A 217 9.73 -3.80 -3.51
N VAL A 218 8.55 -4.02 -2.92
CA VAL A 218 7.71 -5.22 -3.19
C VAL A 218 6.42 -4.87 -3.94
N GLY A 219 6.25 -3.59 -4.24
CA GLY A 219 5.19 -3.04 -5.05
C GLY A 219 5.37 -1.53 -5.13
N LEU A 220 4.35 -0.86 -5.64
CA LEU A 220 4.33 0.59 -5.80
C LEU A 220 3.31 1.25 -4.88
N THR A 221 2.28 0.52 -4.44
CA THR A 221 1.38 0.94 -3.37
C THR A 221 0.67 -0.25 -2.69
N GLY A 222 0.10 -0.01 -1.52
CA GLY A 222 -0.77 -0.93 -0.79
C GLY A 222 -0.18 -1.36 0.55
N PRO A 223 -0.98 -1.53 1.62
CA PRO A 223 -0.46 -1.65 2.98
C PRO A 223 -0.17 -3.09 3.42
N GLY A 224 -0.70 -4.10 2.73
CA GLY A 224 -0.73 -5.47 3.26
C GLY A 224 0.65 -6.10 3.42
N ILE A 225 0.88 -6.63 4.62
CA ILE A 225 2.06 -7.35 5.08
C ILE A 225 1.65 -8.31 6.19
N ALA A 226 2.18 -9.53 6.19
CA ALA A 226 2.04 -10.47 7.29
C ALA A 226 3.23 -11.42 7.35
N LEU A 227 3.64 -11.78 8.55
CA LEU A 227 4.67 -12.76 8.82
C LEU A 227 4.06 -14.14 9.13
N SER A 228 4.71 -15.22 8.70
CA SER A 228 4.30 -16.58 9.07
C SER A 228 4.51 -16.84 10.56
N ASN A 229 3.75 -17.78 11.12
CA ASN A 229 3.82 -18.10 12.56
C ASN A 229 5.20 -18.60 13.00
N ASP A 230 5.98 -19.19 12.11
CA ASP A 230 7.37 -19.60 12.35
C ASP A 230 8.42 -18.50 12.05
N GLY A 231 7.98 -17.31 11.63
CA GLY A 231 8.82 -16.16 11.34
C GLY A 231 9.67 -16.25 10.07
N LYS A 232 9.49 -17.28 9.23
CA LYS A 232 10.36 -17.51 8.04
C LYS A 232 9.89 -16.81 6.78
N TRP A 233 8.59 -16.57 6.65
CA TRP A 233 7.99 -16.08 5.41
C TRP A 233 7.27 -14.76 5.64
N LEU A 234 7.39 -13.86 4.66
CA LEU A 234 6.74 -12.57 4.66
C LEU A 234 5.84 -12.47 3.43
N ALA A 235 4.54 -12.40 3.65
CA ALA A 235 3.54 -12.24 2.60
C ALA A 235 3.16 -10.77 2.44
N ILE A 236 3.31 -10.23 1.24
CA ILE A 236 3.14 -8.80 0.96
C ILE A 236 2.22 -8.63 -0.24
N SER A 237 1.12 -7.92 -0.05
CA SER A 237 0.12 -7.66 -1.08
C SER A 237 0.16 -6.21 -1.56
N SER A 238 -0.06 -5.98 -2.85
CA SER A 238 0.04 -4.67 -3.45
C SER A 238 -1.27 -4.29 -4.15
N PHE A 239 -1.60 -3.01 -4.12
CA PHE A 239 -2.63 -2.46 -4.99
C PHE A 239 -2.09 -2.24 -6.39
N VAL A 240 -0.83 -1.82 -6.47
CA VAL A 240 -0.13 -1.54 -7.73
C VAL A 240 1.27 -2.16 -7.70
N PRO A 241 1.62 -3.06 -8.62
CA PRO A 241 0.67 -3.84 -9.40
C PRO A 241 -0.26 -4.64 -8.48
N LYS A 242 -1.36 -5.13 -9.04
CA LYS A 242 -2.33 -5.97 -8.34
C LYS A 242 -1.74 -7.36 -8.12
N SER A 243 -0.92 -7.50 -7.08
CA SER A 243 -0.09 -8.69 -6.87
C SER A 243 0.09 -9.04 -5.40
N VAL A 244 0.58 -10.25 -5.15
CA VAL A 244 1.16 -10.68 -3.88
C VAL A 244 2.53 -11.29 -4.13
N ALA A 245 3.47 -11.02 -3.24
CA ALA A 245 4.77 -11.68 -3.20
C ALA A 245 4.99 -12.35 -1.84
N ILE A 246 5.62 -13.53 -1.85
CA ILE A 246 6.14 -14.18 -0.64
C ILE A 246 7.66 -14.06 -0.67
N LEU A 247 8.22 -13.54 0.42
CA LEU A 247 9.64 -13.34 0.62
C LEU A 247 10.12 -14.21 1.79
N LYS A 248 11.41 -14.58 1.79
CA LYS A 248 12.07 -15.00 3.02
C LYS A 248 12.17 -13.78 3.96
N ALA A 249 11.72 -13.92 5.19
CA ALA A 249 11.63 -12.79 6.12
C ALA A 249 13.01 -12.25 6.54
N ASP A 250 13.99 -13.15 6.68
CA ASP A 250 15.35 -12.81 7.12
C ASP A 250 16.14 -12.02 6.06
N THR A 251 16.06 -12.42 4.79
CA THR A 251 16.84 -11.85 3.69
C THR A 251 16.06 -10.88 2.80
N LEU A 252 14.73 -10.91 2.84
CA LEU A 252 13.82 -10.26 1.89
C LEU A 252 13.91 -10.80 0.45
N GLU A 253 14.53 -11.97 0.26
CA GLU A 253 14.59 -12.63 -1.05
C GLU A 253 13.20 -13.11 -1.48
N PRO A 254 12.70 -12.74 -2.67
CA PRO A 254 11.38 -13.15 -3.12
C PRO A 254 11.40 -14.57 -3.67
N VAL A 255 10.49 -15.41 -3.18
CA VAL A 255 10.37 -16.83 -3.57
C VAL A 255 9.11 -17.15 -4.35
N LYS A 256 8.08 -16.30 -4.25
CA LYS A 256 6.83 -16.44 -4.99
C LYS A 256 6.25 -15.09 -5.34
N TYR A 257 5.64 -15.01 -6.51
CA TYR A 257 4.89 -13.85 -6.99
C TYR A 257 3.63 -14.33 -7.70
N MET A 258 2.49 -13.69 -7.45
CA MET A 258 1.23 -13.99 -8.11
C MET A 258 0.51 -12.69 -8.46
N ASP A 259 -0.02 -12.61 -9.67
CA ASP A 259 -0.99 -11.59 -10.04
C ASP A 259 -2.35 -11.90 -9.38
N LEU A 260 -3.06 -10.85 -8.99
CA LEU A 260 -4.32 -10.96 -8.27
C LEU A 260 -5.47 -10.63 -9.20
N GLU A 261 -6.18 -11.69 -9.60
CA GLU A 261 -7.35 -11.63 -10.45
C GLU A 261 -8.26 -12.82 -10.18
N GLY A 262 -9.54 -12.66 -10.47
CA GLY A 262 -10.54 -13.70 -10.29
C GLY A 262 -11.95 -13.19 -10.56
N GLU A 263 -12.91 -14.11 -10.52
CA GLU A 263 -14.32 -13.77 -10.61
C GLU A 263 -14.82 -13.06 -9.35
N ASP A 264 -15.51 -11.95 -9.52
CA ASP A 264 -16.23 -11.26 -8.46
C ASP A 264 -17.52 -12.02 -8.05
N PRO A 265 -18.23 -11.60 -6.99
CA PRO A 265 -19.47 -12.27 -6.57
C PRO A 265 -20.56 -12.37 -7.64
N ASP A 266 -20.52 -11.49 -8.65
CA ASP A 266 -21.46 -11.42 -9.77
C ASP A 266 -20.99 -12.24 -11.00
N GLY A 267 -19.84 -12.91 -10.89
CA GLY A 267 -19.28 -13.79 -11.92
C GLY A 267 -18.45 -13.07 -12.98
N LYS A 268 -18.13 -11.79 -12.80
CA LYS A 268 -17.29 -11.03 -13.73
C LYS A 268 -15.82 -11.22 -13.36
N PHE A 269 -14.98 -11.57 -14.33
CA PHE A 269 -13.54 -11.64 -14.12
C PHE A 269 -12.93 -10.24 -13.99
N VAL A 270 -12.23 -10.00 -12.88
CA VAL A 270 -11.63 -8.69 -12.55
C VAL A 270 -10.20 -8.85 -12.01
N LYS A 271 -9.34 -7.88 -12.31
CA LYS A 271 -8.09 -7.70 -11.56
C LYS A 271 -8.39 -7.06 -10.21
N SER A 272 -7.85 -7.62 -9.13
CA SER A 272 -8.13 -7.19 -7.77
C SER A 272 -6.89 -6.65 -7.07
N ALA A 273 -7.01 -5.48 -6.47
CA ALA A 273 -6.03 -4.98 -5.53
C ALA A 273 -5.88 -5.94 -4.35
N GLY A 274 -4.65 -6.18 -3.90
CA GLY A 274 -4.36 -6.98 -2.73
C GLY A 274 -4.64 -6.19 -1.45
N GLY A 275 -5.66 -6.58 -0.70
CA GLY A 275 -5.98 -6.04 0.61
C GLY A 275 -5.09 -6.61 1.71
N PRO A 276 -5.51 -6.54 2.97
CA PRO A 276 -4.74 -7.08 4.09
C PRO A 276 -4.44 -8.56 3.93
N VAL A 277 -3.26 -8.91 4.46
CA VAL A 277 -2.80 -10.27 4.61
C VAL A 277 -2.75 -10.54 6.11
N ILE A 278 -3.19 -11.72 6.54
CA ILE A 278 -3.08 -12.17 7.94
C ILE A 278 -2.34 -13.50 7.96
N GLY A 279 -1.34 -13.61 8.83
CA GLY A 279 -0.72 -14.88 9.20
C GLY A 279 -1.56 -15.57 10.26
N SER A 280 -1.94 -16.82 10.01
CA SER A 280 -2.57 -17.69 11.00
C SER A 280 -1.65 -17.86 12.21
N ARG A 281 -2.21 -18.01 13.41
CA ARG A 281 -1.44 -18.29 14.64
C ARG A 281 -1.57 -19.74 15.12
N ILE A 282 -2.40 -20.53 14.44
CA ILE A 282 -2.57 -21.97 14.71
C ILE A 282 -1.83 -22.85 13.68
N ASN A 283 -1.37 -22.27 12.58
CA ASN A 283 -0.54 -22.88 11.55
C ASN A 283 0.26 -21.79 10.80
N ASN A 284 1.10 -22.15 9.82
CA ASN A 284 1.93 -21.17 9.10
C ASN A 284 1.24 -20.49 7.90
N LYS A 285 -0.07 -20.71 7.68
CA LYS A 285 -0.76 -20.22 6.47
C LYS A 285 -1.02 -18.72 6.52
N PHE A 286 -1.16 -18.12 5.33
CA PHE A 286 -1.62 -16.76 5.16
C PHE A 286 -3.04 -16.73 4.60
N ALA A 287 -3.89 -15.79 5.04
CA ALA A 287 -5.08 -15.39 4.30
C ALA A 287 -4.84 -14.02 3.64
N LEU A 288 -4.86 -14.00 2.32
CA LEU A 288 -4.78 -12.80 1.50
C LEU A 288 -6.17 -12.35 1.06
N THR A 289 -6.48 -11.08 1.25
CA THR A 289 -7.72 -10.48 0.77
C THR A 289 -7.60 -9.97 -0.66
N LEU A 290 -8.48 -10.41 -1.56
CA LEU A 290 -8.66 -9.82 -2.89
C LEU A 290 -9.91 -8.94 -2.85
N ARG A 291 -9.69 -7.62 -2.81
CA ARG A 291 -10.74 -6.62 -2.56
C ARG A 291 -11.87 -6.64 -3.57
N GLN A 292 -11.60 -6.31 -4.84
CA GLN A 292 -12.61 -6.21 -5.89
C GLN A 292 -13.18 -7.57 -6.29
N ALA A 293 -12.34 -8.63 -6.29
CA ALA A 293 -12.81 -9.97 -6.64
C ALA A 293 -13.64 -10.62 -5.52
N GLY A 294 -13.64 -10.07 -4.31
CA GLY A 294 -14.43 -10.64 -3.23
C GLY A 294 -13.97 -12.03 -2.80
N GLN A 295 -12.66 -12.27 -2.83
CA GLN A 295 -12.06 -13.59 -2.54
C GLN A 295 -11.05 -13.52 -1.41
N ILE A 296 -10.90 -14.64 -0.69
CA ILE A 296 -9.77 -14.88 0.22
C ILE A 296 -8.91 -15.99 -0.37
N TRP A 297 -7.62 -15.74 -0.50
CA TRP A 297 -6.65 -16.75 -0.94
C TRP A 297 -5.85 -17.21 0.26
N ILE A 298 -5.98 -18.48 0.62
CA ILE A 298 -5.22 -19.11 1.70
C ILE A 298 -3.96 -19.72 1.09
N ILE A 299 -2.79 -19.23 1.51
CA ILE A 299 -1.49 -19.66 0.98
C ILE A 299 -0.80 -20.50 2.05
N ASP A 300 -0.39 -21.72 1.70
CA ASP A 300 0.33 -22.63 2.61
C ASP A 300 1.84 -22.61 2.32
N PRO A 301 2.65 -21.90 3.11
CA PRO A 301 4.08 -21.81 2.85
C PRO A 301 4.88 -23.04 3.31
N ASP A 302 4.27 -24.00 4.02
CA ASP A 302 4.95 -25.22 4.48
C ASP A 302 5.06 -26.28 3.37
N LYS A 303 4.36 -26.10 2.24
CA LYS A 303 4.37 -27.04 1.12
C LYS A 303 5.19 -26.51 -0.06
N PRO A 304 5.79 -27.41 -0.86
CA PRO A 304 6.41 -27.04 -2.13
C PRO A 304 5.45 -26.22 -2.99
N ASP A 305 5.98 -25.23 -3.70
CA ASP A 305 5.25 -24.28 -4.55
C ASP A 305 4.20 -23.41 -3.84
N MET A 306 4.08 -23.49 -2.51
CA MET A 306 3.16 -22.71 -1.68
C MET A 306 1.72 -22.70 -2.22
N PRO A 307 1.01 -23.85 -2.25
CA PRO A 307 -0.29 -23.98 -2.88
C PRO A 307 -1.32 -23.00 -2.30
N VAL A 308 -2.30 -22.65 -3.13
CA VAL A 308 -3.31 -21.63 -2.81
C VAL A 308 -4.70 -22.21 -2.85
N THR A 309 -5.40 -22.16 -1.72
CA THR A 309 -6.83 -22.43 -1.62
C THR A 309 -7.60 -21.14 -1.82
N LYS A 310 -8.46 -21.08 -2.85
CA LYS A 310 -9.24 -19.88 -3.17
C LYS A 310 -10.66 -20.00 -2.62
N LEU A 311 -11.01 -19.10 -1.70
CA LEU A 311 -12.38 -18.93 -1.21
C LEU A 311 -13.04 -17.83 -2.03
N THR A 312 -14.00 -18.21 -2.87
CA THR A 312 -14.72 -17.29 -3.76
C THR A 312 -16.05 -16.82 -3.16
N LYS A 313 -16.59 -15.72 -3.69
CA LYS A 313 -17.89 -15.16 -3.30
C LYS A 313 -17.98 -14.89 -1.79
N VAL A 314 -16.89 -14.45 -1.17
CA VAL A 314 -16.83 -14.15 0.28
C VAL A 314 -17.71 -12.94 0.56
N GLY A 315 -17.54 -11.88 -0.22
CA GLY A 315 -18.37 -10.68 -0.19
C GLY A 315 -17.88 -9.63 -1.19
N ARG A 316 -18.65 -8.59 -1.43
CA ARG A 316 -18.27 -7.47 -2.32
C ARG A 316 -17.37 -6.47 -1.60
N MET A 317 -16.38 -5.97 -2.34
CA MET A 317 -15.39 -5.00 -1.88
C MET A 317 -14.83 -5.34 -0.49
N LEU A 318 -14.10 -6.46 -0.42
CA LEU A 318 -13.46 -6.83 0.83
C LEU A 318 -12.44 -5.76 1.22
N HIS A 319 -12.32 -5.54 2.52
CA HIS A 319 -11.39 -4.57 3.07
C HIS A 319 -10.57 -5.21 4.18
N ASP A 320 -10.67 -4.72 5.42
CA ASP A 320 -9.80 -5.19 6.47
C ASP A 320 -10.26 -6.49 7.09
N THR A 321 -9.28 -7.13 7.71
CA THR A 321 -9.47 -8.31 8.51
C THR A 321 -8.71 -8.20 9.82
N PHE A 322 -9.22 -8.86 10.84
CA PHE A 322 -8.55 -9.04 12.11
C PHE A 322 -8.66 -10.50 12.55
N LEU A 323 -7.76 -10.93 13.42
CA LEU A 323 -7.73 -12.30 13.92
C LEU A 323 -8.48 -12.39 15.24
N THR A 324 -9.17 -13.50 15.48
CA THR A 324 -9.70 -13.83 16.80
C THR A 324 -8.57 -14.07 17.81
N PRO A 325 -8.80 -13.88 19.12
CA PRO A 325 -7.74 -14.02 20.14
C PRO A 325 -7.08 -15.41 20.16
N ASP A 326 -7.84 -16.45 19.84
CA ASP A 326 -7.34 -17.83 19.73
C ASP A 326 -6.53 -18.09 18.45
N GLY A 327 -6.51 -17.13 17.54
CA GLY A 327 -5.75 -17.18 16.31
C GLY A 327 -6.36 -18.03 15.19
N ARG A 328 -7.55 -18.62 15.41
CA ARG A 328 -8.14 -19.59 14.48
C ARG A 328 -8.93 -18.94 13.35
N TYR A 329 -9.63 -17.85 13.63
CA TYR A 329 -10.54 -17.24 12.66
C TYR A 329 -10.06 -15.87 12.21
N SER A 330 -10.08 -15.64 10.90
CA SER A 330 -9.87 -14.34 10.26
C SER A 330 -11.23 -13.71 9.95
N MET A 331 -11.43 -12.49 10.43
CA MET A 331 -12.69 -11.76 10.44
C MET A 331 -12.66 -10.68 9.36
N VAL A 332 -13.24 -10.94 8.20
CA VAL A 332 -13.10 -10.09 7.02
C VAL A 332 -14.32 -9.21 6.82
N ALA A 333 -14.13 -7.90 6.71
CA ALA A 333 -15.18 -6.94 6.39
C ALA A 333 -15.50 -6.93 4.88
N SER A 334 -16.79 -6.98 4.54
CA SER A 334 -17.31 -6.76 3.20
C SER A 334 -18.16 -5.48 3.20
N TYR A 335 -17.62 -4.43 2.59
CA TYR A 335 -18.19 -3.08 2.70
C TYR A 335 -19.53 -2.96 1.99
N ASP A 336 -19.59 -3.41 0.74
CA ASP A 336 -20.78 -3.23 -0.10
C ASP A 336 -21.93 -4.15 0.35
N ASP A 337 -21.61 -5.27 1.00
CA ASP A 337 -22.61 -6.17 1.59
C ASP A 337 -22.92 -5.85 3.07
N ASN A 338 -22.24 -4.85 3.66
CA ASN A 338 -22.38 -4.41 5.05
C ASN A 338 -22.31 -5.54 6.11
N LYS A 339 -21.33 -6.44 5.96
CA LYS A 339 -21.23 -7.66 6.78
C LYS A 339 -19.79 -8.06 7.09
N ILE A 340 -19.61 -8.87 8.14
CA ILE A 340 -18.33 -9.49 8.51
C ILE A 340 -18.41 -11.00 8.26
N VAL A 341 -17.41 -11.54 7.58
CA VAL A 341 -17.32 -12.96 7.21
C VAL A 341 -16.16 -13.61 7.96
N ALA A 342 -16.42 -14.69 8.70
CA ALA A 342 -15.38 -15.46 9.37
C ALA A 342 -14.79 -16.53 8.44
N ILE A 343 -13.46 -16.60 8.41
CA ILE A 343 -12.67 -17.60 7.71
C ILE A 343 -11.96 -18.47 8.75
N ASP A 344 -12.17 -19.77 8.73
CA ASP A 344 -11.51 -20.74 9.60
C ASP A 344 -10.18 -21.22 8.99
N PHE A 345 -9.07 -20.94 9.67
CA PHE A 345 -7.73 -21.39 9.27
C PHE A 345 -7.46 -22.86 9.54
N LYS A 346 -8.28 -23.54 10.35
CA LYS A 346 -8.13 -24.97 10.61
C LYS A 346 -8.54 -25.79 9.39
N ASP A 347 -9.70 -25.47 8.83
CA ASP A 347 -10.33 -26.22 7.74
C ASP A 347 -10.25 -25.51 6.38
N ASP A 348 -9.63 -24.31 6.35
CA ASP A 348 -9.50 -23.43 5.17
C ASP A 348 -10.84 -23.12 4.49
N LYS A 349 -11.86 -22.73 5.28
CA LYS A 349 -13.23 -22.48 4.77
C LYS A 349 -13.87 -21.27 5.41
N ARG A 350 -14.92 -20.76 4.77
CA ARG A 350 -15.87 -19.86 5.42
C ARG A 350 -16.62 -20.61 6.52
N VAL A 351 -16.83 -19.99 7.67
CA VAL A 351 -17.54 -20.62 8.80
C VAL A 351 -18.94 -21.10 8.40
N ASN A 352 -19.68 -20.31 7.61
CA ASN A 352 -21.03 -20.70 7.13
C ASN A 352 -21.03 -21.99 6.28
N ALA A 353 -19.90 -22.36 5.68
CA ALA A 353 -19.80 -23.62 4.93
C ALA A 353 -19.61 -24.83 5.86
N ILE A 354 -19.16 -24.61 7.09
CA ILE A 354 -18.96 -25.64 8.13
C ILE A 354 -20.17 -25.71 9.06
N ALA A 355 -20.77 -24.57 9.39
CA ALA A 355 -21.96 -24.42 10.23
C ALA A 355 -23.08 -23.68 9.44
N PRO A 356 -23.83 -24.38 8.58
CA PRO A 356 -24.93 -23.78 7.83
C PRO A 356 -25.98 -23.18 8.79
N GLY A 357 -26.32 -21.90 8.60
CA GLY A 357 -27.23 -21.15 9.46
C GLY A 357 -26.54 -20.15 10.39
N PHE A 358 -25.21 -20.15 10.46
CA PHE A 358 -24.45 -19.08 11.11
C PHE A 358 -24.71 -17.74 10.39
N ILE A 359 -25.08 -16.72 11.17
CA ILE A 359 -25.46 -15.41 10.64
C ILE A 359 -24.22 -14.51 10.68
N GLU A 360 -23.80 -14.03 9.51
CA GLU A 360 -22.73 -13.04 9.37
C GLU A 360 -23.13 -11.73 10.06
N THR A 361 -22.20 -11.13 10.80
CA THR A 361 -22.51 -9.96 11.64
C THR A 361 -22.58 -8.70 10.81
N PRO A 362 -23.61 -7.86 11.00
CA PRO A 362 -23.66 -6.52 10.40
C PRO A 362 -22.44 -5.70 10.83
N MET A 363 -21.84 -4.95 9.92
CA MET A 363 -20.80 -4.00 10.32
C MET A 363 -21.43 -2.83 11.09
N SER A 364 -20.97 -2.53 12.31
CA SER A 364 -21.07 -1.15 12.82
C SER A 364 -19.82 -0.38 12.40
N SER A 365 -19.99 0.94 12.19
CA SER A 365 -19.06 1.86 11.50
C SER A 365 -17.58 1.50 11.58
N TRP A 366 -16.91 1.42 10.43
CA TRP A 366 -15.48 1.09 10.24
C TRP A 366 -15.04 -0.12 11.09
N MET A 367 -15.21 -1.31 10.51
CA MET A 367 -14.65 -2.62 10.91
C MET A 367 -15.09 -3.24 12.22
N HIS A 368 -15.67 -2.48 13.13
CA HIS A 368 -16.00 -3.00 14.43
C HIS A 368 -17.50 -2.95 14.61
N ALA A 369 -18.12 -4.14 14.58
CA ALA A 369 -19.16 -4.48 15.54
C ALA A 369 -18.77 -3.83 16.89
N ASP A 370 -19.68 -3.13 17.57
CA ASP A 370 -19.40 -2.65 18.92
C ASP A 370 -18.88 -3.82 19.79
N ALA A 371 -18.15 -3.53 20.86
CA ALA A 371 -17.48 -4.58 21.64
C ALA A 371 -18.42 -5.71 22.12
N ALA A 372 -19.71 -5.40 22.36
CA ALA A 372 -20.70 -6.39 22.75
C ALA A 372 -21.13 -7.25 21.56
N THR A 373 -21.42 -6.63 20.41
CA THR A 373 -21.71 -7.35 19.16
C THR A 373 -20.52 -8.23 18.73
N TYR A 374 -19.29 -7.77 18.95
CA TYR A 374 -18.08 -8.57 18.73
C TYR A 374 -18.00 -9.77 19.68
N ALA A 375 -18.18 -9.56 20.98
CA ALA A 375 -18.15 -10.63 21.97
C ALA A 375 -19.23 -11.69 21.70
N GLU A 376 -20.46 -11.28 21.41
CA GLU A 376 -21.56 -12.18 21.04
C GLU A 376 -21.21 -13.01 19.79
N TYR A 377 -20.56 -12.38 18.80
CA TYR A 377 -20.14 -13.10 17.60
C TYR A 377 -19.05 -14.13 17.90
N ILE A 378 -18.08 -13.81 18.75
CA ILE A 378 -17.05 -14.75 19.18
C ILE A 378 -17.65 -15.91 19.97
N GLU A 379 -18.64 -15.68 20.82
CA GLU A 379 -19.35 -16.76 21.54
C GLU A 379 -20.10 -17.72 20.61
N ARG A 380 -20.48 -17.26 19.42
CA ARG A 380 -21.16 -18.10 18.41
C ARG A 380 -20.19 -18.96 17.59
N LEU A 381 -18.89 -18.62 17.54
CA LEU A 381 -17.83 -19.32 16.80
C LEU A 381 -17.19 -20.45 17.60
#